data_AF-A0A2T0JYV4-F1
#
_entry.id   AF-A0A2T0JYV4-F1
#
_cell.length_a   1.000
_cell.length_b   1.000
_cell.length_c   1.000
_cell.angle_alpha   90.00
_cell.angle_beta   90.00
_cell.angle_gamma   90.00
#
_symmetry.space_group_name_H-M   'P 1'
#
loop_
_entity.id
_entity.type
_entity.pdbx_description
1 polymer ?
#
loop_
_entity_poly.entity_id
_entity_poly.type
_entity_poly.pdbx_seq_one_letter_code
_entity_poly.pdbx_strand_id
1 'polypeptide(L)'
;MLDSVIQKYIDEARRDACDTTGNTGTLTGGGLVLVAFGIVLSIGTGNPILAIFVMIVLALAGLAWTGVKAPPLKLDPLQILAPMGGAGNLPAGYLVHPLAWKAGLPEYVKGVPERRMRMAVELCRKHPGAVTDLLRLVERSERWVADVKPGKDFSPEGREAEVVRFAAHLIDEQVRKVARAAA
;
A
#
# COMPACT_ATOMS: atom_id res chain seq x y z
N MET A 1 -12.34 8.97 -14.14
CA MET A 1 -12.03 10.03 -13.15
C MET A 1 -11.39 9.49 -11.87
N LEU A 2 -11.75 8.31 -11.35
CA LEU A 2 -11.02 7.74 -10.21
C LEU A 2 -9.59 7.26 -10.55
N ASP A 3 -9.36 6.71 -11.74
CA ASP A 3 -8.02 6.24 -12.13
C ASP A 3 -6.96 7.35 -12.16
N SER A 4 -7.34 8.56 -12.60
CA SER A 4 -6.43 9.72 -12.60
C SER A 4 -6.10 10.21 -11.19
N VAL A 5 -7.04 10.04 -10.24
CA VAL A 5 -6.82 10.39 -8.83
C VAL A 5 -5.89 9.36 -8.18
N ILE A 6 -6.10 8.08 -8.46
CA ILE A 6 -5.24 6.99 -7.96
C ILE A 6 -3.82 7.12 -8.52
N GLN A 7 -3.67 7.39 -9.82
CA GLN A 7 -2.35 7.65 -10.41
C GLN A 7 -1.68 8.85 -9.78
N LYS A 8 -2.42 9.95 -9.57
CA LYS A 8 -1.87 11.13 -8.89
C LYS A 8 -1.38 10.81 -7.48
N TYR A 9 -2.16 10.08 -6.68
CA TYR A 9 -1.74 9.70 -5.33
C TYR A 9 -0.57 8.70 -5.30
N ILE A 10 -0.50 7.79 -6.28
CA ILE A 10 0.66 6.90 -6.45
C ILE A 10 1.91 7.71 -6.81
N ASP A 11 1.78 8.68 -7.71
CA ASP A 11 2.89 9.55 -8.10
C ASP A 11 3.31 10.47 -6.95
N GLU A 12 2.36 10.98 -6.16
CA GLU A 12 2.62 11.84 -5.00
C GLU A 12 3.28 11.06 -3.86
N ALA A 13 2.81 9.83 -3.56
CA ALA A 13 3.46 8.94 -2.59
C ALA A 13 4.86 8.51 -3.04
N ARG A 14 5.08 8.33 -4.35
CA ARG A 14 6.40 8.04 -4.92
C ARG A 14 7.34 9.25 -4.83
N ARG A 15 6.80 10.46 -4.98
CA ARG A 15 7.53 11.72 -4.87
C ARG A 15 7.92 12.00 -3.42
N ASP A 16 6.99 11.85 -2.47
CA ASP A 16 7.26 11.97 -1.04
C ASP A 16 8.29 10.96 -0.55
N ALA A 17 8.23 9.72 -1.05
CA ALA A 17 9.24 8.71 -0.72
C ALA A 17 10.62 9.05 -1.33
N CYS A 18 10.68 9.65 -2.52
CA CYS A 18 11.94 10.18 -3.06
C CYS A 18 12.49 11.32 -2.19
N ASP A 19 11.62 12.21 -1.69
CA ASP A 19 12.02 13.36 -0.89
C ASP A 19 12.41 12.98 0.55
N THR A 20 11.77 11.96 1.16
CA THR A 20 12.13 11.48 2.51
C THR A 20 13.28 10.47 2.52
N THR A 21 13.47 9.69 1.45
CA THR A 21 14.64 8.79 1.33
C THR A 21 15.88 9.53 0.86
N GLY A 22 15.72 10.75 0.35
CA GLY A 22 16.78 11.74 0.14
C GLY A 22 17.30 12.24 1.49
N ASN A 23 17.96 11.37 2.24
CA ASN A 23 18.49 11.63 3.57
C ASN A 23 19.41 12.87 3.51
N THR A 24 18.88 14.02 3.90
CA THR A 24 19.57 15.31 3.94
C THR A 24 20.88 15.17 4.71
N GLY A 25 20.92 14.30 5.72
CA GLY A 25 22.12 13.97 6.49
C GLY A 25 23.27 13.38 5.68
N THR A 26 23.02 12.51 4.70
CA THR A 26 24.07 11.95 3.83
C THR A 26 24.61 12.97 2.83
N LEU A 27 23.75 13.87 2.34
CA LEU A 27 24.15 14.91 1.38
C LEU A 27 24.97 16.00 2.09
N THR A 28 24.56 16.38 3.30
CA THR A 28 25.26 17.34 4.15
C THR A 28 26.60 16.77 4.67
N GLY A 29 26.60 15.51 5.11
CA GLY A 29 27.81 14.82 5.58
C GLY A 29 28.82 14.56 4.46
N GLY A 30 28.37 14.12 3.28
CA GLY A 30 29.22 13.94 2.10
C GLY A 30 29.83 15.26 1.61
N GLY A 31 29.04 16.35 1.61
CA GLY A 31 29.53 17.69 1.26
C GLY A 31 30.62 18.19 2.20
N LEU A 32 30.47 18.00 3.52
CA LEU A 32 31.45 18.41 4.51
C LEU A 32 32.79 17.67 4.37
N VAL A 33 32.74 16.37 4.11
CA VAL A 33 33.96 15.55 3.88
C VAL A 33 34.67 16.00 2.61
N LEU A 34 33.93 16.29 1.53
CA LEU A 34 34.51 16.81 0.30
C LEU A 34 35.21 18.16 0.54
N VAL A 35 34.56 19.10 1.24
CA VAL A 35 35.18 20.41 1.55
C VAL A 35 36.47 20.24 2.36
N ALA A 36 36.46 19.39 3.38
CA ALA A 36 37.66 19.10 4.18
C ALA A 36 38.80 18.50 3.32
N PHE A 37 38.48 17.55 2.44
CA PHE A 37 39.46 16.95 1.53
C PHE A 37 40.04 17.96 0.54
N GLY A 38 39.22 18.87 0.02
CA GLY A 38 39.66 19.93 -0.89
C GLY A 38 40.62 20.91 -0.24
N ILE A 39 40.40 21.25 1.05
CA ILE A 39 41.30 22.11 1.81
C ILE A 39 42.65 21.42 2.04
N VAL A 40 42.66 20.14 2.46
CA VAL A 40 43.90 19.39 2.68
C VAL A 40 44.70 19.23 1.38
N LEU A 41 44.04 18.91 0.27
CA LEU A 41 44.69 18.76 -1.04
C LEU A 41 45.24 20.09 -1.57
N SER A 42 44.53 21.20 -1.40
CA SER A 42 45.00 22.51 -1.88
C SER A 42 46.24 22.99 -1.11
N ILE A 43 46.31 22.75 0.20
CA ILE A 43 47.50 23.05 1.02
C ILE A 43 48.66 22.11 0.66
N GLY A 44 48.40 20.81 0.47
CA GLY A 44 49.45 19.82 0.23
C GLY A 44 50.06 19.87 -1.18
N THR A 45 49.29 20.24 -2.20
CA THR A 45 49.76 20.25 -3.60
C THR A 45 50.26 21.62 -4.06
N GLY A 46 49.94 22.70 -3.35
CA GLY A 46 50.29 24.07 -3.75
C GLY A 46 49.63 24.56 -5.05
N ASN A 47 48.77 23.73 -5.66
CA ASN A 47 48.09 24.03 -6.91
C ASN A 47 46.56 23.93 -6.74
N PRO A 48 45.87 25.06 -6.56
CA PRO A 48 44.44 25.06 -6.24
C PRO A 48 43.57 24.55 -7.39
N ILE A 49 44.01 24.66 -8.65
CA ILE A 49 43.26 24.21 -9.83
C ILE A 49 43.19 22.67 -9.86
N LEU A 50 44.30 22.01 -9.54
CA LEU A 50 44.37 20.54 -9.53
C LEU A 50 43.50 19.96 -8.41
N ALA A 51 43.48 20.61 -7.24
CA ALA A 51 42.61 20.23 -6.13
C ALA A 51 41.13 20.29 -6.52
N ILE A 52 40.68 21.36 -7.17
CA ILE A 52 39.29 21.50 -7.64
C ILE A 52 38.92 20.39 -8.62
N PHE A 53 39.81 20.06 -9.56
CA PHE A 53 39.54 19.02 -10.55
C PHE A 53 39.38 17.64 -9.91
N VAL A 54 40.26 17.28 -8.97
CA VAL A 54 40.19 16.03 -8.21
C VAL A 54 38.88 15.96 -7.42
N MET A 55 38.48 17.06 -6.79
CA MET A 55 37.25 17.15 -6.02
C MET A 55 35.99 16.94 -6.86
N ILE A 56 35.93 17.55 -8.06
CA ILE A 56 34.82 17.35 -8.99
C ILE A 56 34.74 15.90 -9.45
N VAL A 57 35.89 15.29 -9.80
CA VAL A 57 35.94 13.88 -10.21
C VAL A 57 35.51 12.96 -9.07
N LEU A 58 35.96 13.20 -7.83
CA LEU A 58 35.54 12.44 -6.66
C LEU A 58 34.04 12.57 -6.40
N ALA A 59 33.50 13.78 -6.52
CA ALA A 59 32.08 14.04 -6.33
C ALA A 59 31.23 13.31 -7.38
N LEU A 60 31.60 13.39 -8.66
CA LEU A 60 30.90 12.70 -9.74
C LEU A 60 30.99 11.17 -9.61
N ALA A 61 32.18 10.65 -9.28
CA ALA A 61 32.38 9.21 -9.08
C ALA A 61 31.60 8.71 -7.86
N GLY A 62 31.58 9.47 -6.77
CA GLY A 62 30.79 9.16 -5.58
C GLY A 62 29.30 9.15 -5.88
N LEU A 63 28.80 10.13 -6.64
CA LEU A 63 27.39 10.26 -7.01
C LEU A 63 26.95 9.16 -7.98
N ALA A 64 27.82 8.77 -8.93
CA ALA A 64 27.60 7.61 -9.78
C ALA A 64 27.53 6.32 -8.96
N TRP A 65 28.48 6.14 -8.03
CA TRP A 65 28.52 4.95 -7.18
C TRP A 65 27.30 4.83 -6.26
N THR A 66 26.88 5.93 -5.65
CA THR A 66 25.67 5.95 -4.82
C THR A 66 24.41 5.72 -5.66
N GLY A 67 24.37 6.21 -6.90
CA GLY A 67 23.27 5.90 -7.83
C GLY A 67 23.13 4.42 -8.15
N VAL A 68 24.24 3.69 -8.32
CA VAL A 68 24.22 2.24 -8.60
C VAL A 68 23.97 1.40 -7.34
N LYS A 69 24.42 1.87 -6.18
CA LYS A 69 24.34 1.14 -4.90
C LYS A 69 23.17 1.56 -4.01
N ALA A 70 22.38 2.56 -4.41
CA ALA A 70 21.22 2.98 -3.64
C ALA A 70 20.28 1.78 -3.46
N PRO A 71 19.93 1.41 -2.21
CA PRO A 71 18.94 0.38 -1.99
C PRO A 71 17.62 0.82 -2.65
N PRO A 72 16.88 -0.11 -3.27
CA PRO A 72 15.61 0.23 -3.90
C PRO A 72 14.70 0.87 -2.85
N LEU A 73 14.06 1.99 -3.21
CA LEU A 73 13.06 2.66 -2.37
C LEU A 73 12.05 1.62 -1.89
N LYS A 74 12.12 1.26 -0.61
CA LYS A 74 11.10 0.46 0.05
C LYS A 74 9.97 1.43 0.40
N LEU A 75 9.08 1.69 -0.56
CA LEU A 75 7.78 2.27 -0.21
C LEU A 75 7.06 1.26 0.66
N ASP A 76 6.67 1.67 1.86
CA ASP A 76 5.77 0.90 2.70
C ASP A 76 4.37 0.95 2.04
N PRO A 77 3.89 -0.15 1.43
CA PRO A 77 2.69 -0.11 0.58
C PRO A 77 1.44 0.34 1.34
N LEU A 78 1.41 0.11 2.66
CA LEU A 78 0.36 0.56 3.56
C LEU A 78 0.30 2.09 3.71
N GLN A 79 1.44 2.79 3.57
CA GLN A 79 1.48 4.27 3.61
C GLN A 79 0.90 4.90 2.34
N ILE A 80 0.99 4.20 1.19
CA ILE A 80 0.42 4.67 -0.09
C ILE A 80 -1.11 4.78 0.01
N LEU A 81 -1.73 3.89 0.77
CA LEU A 81 -3.18 3.83 0.95
C LEU A 81 -3.68 4.64 2.15
N ALA A 82 -2.79 5.07 3.05
CA ALA A 82 -3.13 5.90 4.22
C ALA A 82 -3.88 7.21 3.87
N PRO A 83 -3.47 8.00 2.85
CA PRO A 83 -4.21 9.22 2.48
C PRO A 83 -5.62 8.94 1.90
N MET A 84 -5.92 7.72 1.46
CA MET A 84 -7.28 7.31 1.05
C MET A 84 -8.13 6.72 2.20
N GLY A 85 -7.66 6.85 3.45
CA GLY A 85 -8.31 6.26 4.63
C GLY A 85 -7.84 4.84 4.94
N GLY A 86 -6.77 4.37 4.30
CA GLY A 86 -6.18 3.05 4.49
C GLY A 86 -6.79 1.97 3.59
N ALA A 87 -6.04 0.87 3.39
CA ALA A 87 -6.43 -0.25 2.54
C ALA A 87 -7.80 -0.86 2.89
N GLY A 88 -8.20 -0.74 4.16
CA GLY A 88 -9.48 -1.23 4.66
C GLY A 88 -10.68 -0.35 4.34
N ASN A 89 -10.50 0.96 4.19
CA ASN A 89 -11.61 1.91 3.95
C ASN A 89 -11.92 2.09 2.46
N LEU A 90 -11.20 1.37 1.60
CA LEU A 90 -11.48 1.33 0.17
C LEU A 90 -12.86 0.69 -0.06
N PRO A 91 -13.62 1.14 -1.09
CA PRO A 91 -14.88 0.51 -1.47
C PRO A 91 -14.67 -0.98 -1.76
N ALA A 92 -15.63 -1.84 -1.40
CA ALA A 92 -15.54 -3.29 -1.52
C ALA A 92 -15.16 -3.77 -2.93
N GLY A 93 -15.56 -3.04 -3.98
CA GLY A 93 -15.16 -3.31 -5.37
C GLY A 93 -13.65 -3.21 -5.63
N TYR A 94 -12.88 -2.54 -4.77
CA TYR A 94 -11.42 -2.45 -4.88
C TYR A 94 -10.71 -3.74 -4.50
N LEU A 95 -11.39 -4.69 -3.84
CA LEU A 95 -10.82 -6.01 -3.51
C LEU A 95 -10.35 -6.78 -4.76
N VAL A 96 -11.03 -6.55 -5.90
CA VAL A 96 -10.75 -7.19 -7.19
C VAL A 96 -10.03 -6.26 -8.17
N HIS A 97 -9.74 -5.02 -7.77
CA HIS A 97 -9.17 -4.03 -8.69
C HIS A 97 -7.64 -4.18 -8.79
N PRO A 98 -7.05 -4.27 -10.00
CA PRO A 98 -5.64 -4.53 -10.19
C PRO A 98 -4.74 -3.40 -9.66
N LEU A 99 -5.22 -2.14 -9.68
CA LEU A 99 -4.46 -1.02 -9.11
C LEU A 99 -4.40 -1.06 -7.59
N ALA A 100 -5.48 -1.50 -6.92
CA ALA A 100 -5.51 -1.63 -5.46
C ALA A 100 -4.53 -2.72 -5.00
N TRP A 101 -4.51 -3.83 -5.75
CA TRP A 101 -3.58 -4.93 -5.55
C TRP A 101 -2.12 -4.52 -5.69
N LYS A 102 -1.79 -3.64 -6.64
CA LYS A 102 -0.44 -3.10 -6.79
C LYS A 102 -0.06 -2.07 -5.71
N ALA A 103 -1.06 -1.42 -5.11
CA ALA A 103 -0.86 -0.33 -4.16
C ALA A 103 -0.70 -0.78 -2.70
N GLY A 104 -0.80 -2.07 -2.39
CA GLY A 104 -0.57 -2.58 -1.02
C GLY A 104 -1.74 -3.32 -0.37
N LEU A 105 -2.81 -3.59 -1.12
CA LEU A 105 -3.92 -4.44 -0.65
C LEU A 105 -3.46 -5.87 -0.23
N PRO A 106 -2.48 -6.52 -0.89
CA PRO A 106 -2.00 -7.85 -0.51
C PRO A 106 -1.40 -7.89 0.90
N GLU A 107 -0.65 -6.87 1.28
CA GLU A 107 -0.12 -6.75 2.65
C GLU A 107 -1.25 -6.64 3.68
N TYR A 108 -2.32 -5.92 3.35
CA TYR A 108 -3.47 -5.76 4.23
C TYR A 108 -4.27 -7.06 4.44
N VAL A 109 -4.44 -7.86 3.38
CA VAL A 109 -5.22 -9.12 3.42
C VAL A 109 -4.38 -10.35 3.76
N LYS A 110 -3.08 -10.21 4.02
CA LYS A 110 -2.13 -11.31 4.28
C LYS A 110 -2.55 -12.25 5.43
N GLY A 111 -3.34 -11.76 6.38
CA GLY A 111 -3.87 -12.56 7.51
C GLY A 111 -5.25 -13.17 7.27
N VAL A 112 -5.87 -12.93 6.11
CA VAL A 112 -7.23 -13.39 5.80
C VAL A 112 -7.16 -14.77 5.12
N PRO A 113 -7.88 -15.78 5.63
CA PRO A 113 -7.98 -17.08 4.97
C PRO A 113 -8.50 -16.96 3.53
N GLU A 114 -7.89 -17.70 2.61
CA GLU A 114 -8.23 -17.66 1.18
C GLU A 114 -9.70 -17.98 0.91
N ARG A 115 -10.28 -18.90 1.71
CA ARG A 115 -11.71 -19.21 1.72
C ARG A 115 -12.59 -17.97 1.96
N ARG A 116 -12.26 -17.17 2.98
CA ARG A 116 -12.99 -15.92 3.30
C ARG A 116 -12.80 -14.89 2.19
N MET A 117 -11.62 -14.83 1.61
CA MET A 117 -11.32 -13.90 0.53
C MET A 117 -12.14 -14.23 -0.73
N ARG A 118 -12.31 -15.52 -1.06
CA ARG A 118 -13.17 -15.95 -2.18
C ARG A 118 -14.64 -15.55 -1.97
N MET A 119 -15.18 -15.78 -0.78
CA MET A 119 -16.55 -15.36 -0.44
C MET A 119 -16.72 -13.84 -0.48
N ALA A 120 -15.72 -13.09 0.02
CA ALA A 120 -15.71 -11.64 -0.07
C ALA A 120 -15.67 -11.14 -1.53
N VAL A 121 -14.85 -11.76 -2.38
CA VAL A 121 -14.79 -11.45 -3.82
C VAL A 121 -16.14 -11.68 -4.50
N GLU A 122 -16.87 -12.74 -4.15
CA GLU A 122 -18.20 -13.00 -4.73
C GLU A 122 -19.23 -11.93 -4.29
N LEU A 123 -19.15 -11.49 -3.04
CA LEU A 123 -20.06 -10.51 -2.44
C LEU A 123 -19.68 -9.05 -2.76
N CYS A 124 -18.47 -8.79 -3.29
CA CYS A 124 -17.96 -7.44 -3.51
C CYS A 124 -18.80 -6.63 -4.49
N ARG A 125 -19.47 -7.30 -5.45
CA ARG A 125 -20.37 -6.66 -6.43
C ARG A 125 -21.69 -6.20 -5.82
N LYS A 126 -22.11 -6.80 -4.71
CA LYS A 126 -23.39 -6.53 -4.05
C LYS A 126 -23.25 -5.60 -2.85
N HIS A 127 -22.08 -5.59 -2.20
CA HIS A 127 -21.85 -4.80 -1.00
C HIS A 127 -21.46 -3.34 -1.34
N PRO A 128 -22.24 -2.33 -0.91
CA PRO A 128 -21.93 -0.92 -1.17
C PRO A 128 -20.89 -0.30 -0.21
N GLY A 129 -20.25 -1.11 0.64
CA GLY A 129 -19.46 -0.64 1.79
C GLY A 129 -17.96 -0.79 1.58
N ALA A 130 -17.19 -0.66 2.65
CA ALA A 130 -15.74 -0.79 2.62
C ALA A 130 -15.27 -2.25 2.59
N VAL A 131 -14.06 -2.49 2.11
CA VAL A 131 -13.40 -3.81 2.12
C VAL A 131 -13.35 -4.41 3.53
N THR A 132 -13.05 -3.60 4.56
CA THR A 132 -13.02 -4.09 5.95
C THR A 132 -14.38 -4.56 6.42
N ASP A 133 -15.44 -3.84 6.06
CA ASP A 133 -16.80 -4.16 6.48
C ASP A 133 -17.29 -5.43 5.79
N LEU A 134 -16.98 -5.58 4.50
CA LEU A 134 -17.22 -6.82 3.77
C LEU A 134 -16.52 -8.01 4.41
N LEU A 135 -15.24 -7.89 4.77
CA LEU A 135 -14.49 -8.96 5.42
C LEU A 135 -15.07 -9.32 6.80
N ARG A 136 -15.44 -8.30 7.60
CA ARG A 136 -16.11 -8.48 8.90
C ARG A 136 -17.49 -9.13 8.76
N LEU A 137 -18.23 -8.79 7.70
CA LEU A 137 -19.54 -9.35 7.42
C LEU A 137 -19.43 -10.84 7.06
N VAL A 138 -18.44 -11.22 6.25
CA VAL A 138 -18.14 -12.62 5.94
C VAL A 138 -17.73 -13.38 7.21
N GLU A 139 -16.87 -12.79 8.04
CA GLU A 139 -16.47 -13.41 9.31
C GLU A 139 -17.65 -13.61 10.27
N ARG A 140 -18.51 -12.60 10.42
CA ARG A 140 -19.72 -12.69 11.24
C ARG A 140 -20.67 -13.78 10.71
N SER A 141 -20.82 -13.85 9.40
CA SER A 141 -21.66 -14.85 8.74
C SER A 141 -21.11 -16.26 8.94
N GLU A 142 -19.79 -16.44 8.86
CA GLU A 142 -19.14 -17.73 9.13
C GLU A 142 -19.35 -18.18 10.59
N ARG A 143 -19.20 -17.27 11.56
CA ARG A 143 -19.47 -17.57 12.98
C ARG A 143 -20.94 -17.93 13.19
N TRP A 144 -21.87 -17.17 12.61
CA TRP A 144 -23.30 -17.45 12.75
C TRP A 144 -23.69 -18.81 12.16
N VAL A 145 -23.17 -19.17 10.99
CA VAL A 145 -23.37 -20.50 10.40
C VAL A 145 -22.71 -21.57 11.28
N ALA A 146 -21.54 -21.32 11.86
CA ALA A 146 -20.92 -22.25 12.80
C ALA A 146 -21.77 -22.52 14.05
N ASP A 147 -22.42 -21.49 14.59
CA ASP A 147 -23.10 -21.54 15.89
C ASP A 147 -24.59 -21.94 15.79
N VAL A 148 -25.31 -21.45 14.77
CA VAL A 148 -26.79 -21.50 14.71
C VAL A 148 -27.30 -22.50 13.67
N LYS A 149 -26.53 -22.74 12.61
CA LYS A 149 -26.87 -23.68 11.53
C LYS A 149 -25.60 -24.35 10.99
N PRO A 150 -25.04 -25.36 11.67
CA PRO A 150 -24.26 -26.35 10.94
C PRO A 150 -25.22 -26.95 9.90
N GLY A 151 -25.10 -26.50 8.65
CA GLY A 151 -26.11 -26.68 7.61
C GLY A 151 -26.59 -28.12 7.42
N LYS A 152 -27.77 -28.25 6.82
CA LYS A 152 -28.38 -29.52 6.38
C LYS A 152 -27.45 -30.36 5.50
N ASP A 153 -26.45 -29.74 4.88
CA ASP A 153 -25.32 -30.38 4.21
C ASP A 153 -24.01 -30.11 4.98
N PHE A 154 -23.38 -31.19 5.45
CA PHE A 154 -22.11 -31.16 6.19
C PHE A 154 -20.88 -30.99 5.28
N SER A 155 -21.09 -30.80 3.98
CA SER A 155 -19.98 -30.59 3.04
C SER A 155 -19.38 -29.18 3.21
N PRO A 156 -18.06 -29.02 3.01
CA PRO A 156 -17.40 -27.73 3.10
C PRO A 156 -17.97 -26.71 2.09
N GLU A 157 -18.41 -27.16 0.92
CA GLU A 157 -19.04 -26.35 -0.13
C GLU A 157 -20.45 -25.87 0.25
N GLY A 158 -21.28 -26.76 0.81
CA GLY A 158 -22.63 -26.41 1.28
C GLY A 158 -22.58 -25.35 2.38
N ARG A 159 -21.59 -25.45 3.27
CA ARG A 159 -21.36 -24.46 4.33
C ARG A 159 -20.92 -23.10 3.78
N GLU A 160 -20.11 -23.06 2.72
CA GLU A 160 -19.74 -21.79 2.06
C GLU A 160 -20.95 -21.13 1.40
N ALA A 161 -21.77 -21.91 0.70
CA ALA A 161 -22.98 -21.41 0.06
C ALA A 161 -23.97 -20.82 1.08
N GLU A 162 -24.11 -21.44 2.26
CA GLU A 162 -24.93 -20.88 3.34
C GLU A 162 -24.37 -19.57 3.90
N VAL A 163 -23.05 -19.47 4.08
CA VAL A 163 -22.39 -18.23 4.53
C VAL A 163 -22.61 -17.11 3.51
N VAL A 164 -22.39 -17.37 2.22
CA VAL A 164 -22.60 -16.38 1.15
C VAL A 164 -24.06 -15.96 1.06
N ARG A 165 -25.00 -16.91 1.18
CA ARG A 165 -26.44 -16.64 1.13
C ARG A 165 -26.89 -15.77 2.31
N PHE A 166 -26.41 -16.07 3.52
CA PHE A 166 -26.72 -15.27 4.70
C PHE A 166 -26.11 -13.86 4.61
N ALA A 167 -24.85 -13.78 4.19
CA ALA A 167 -24.17 -12.51 3.96
C ALA A 167 -24.90 -11.63 2.92
N ALA A 168 -25.31 -12.22 1.79
CA ALA A 168 -26.08 -11.53 0.77
C ALA A 168 -27.44 -11.03 1.30
N HIS A 169 -28.10 -11.83 2.14
CA HIS A 169 -29.36 -11.41 2.77
C HIS A 169 -29.18 -10.20 3.69
N LEU A 170 -28.12 -10.18 4.50
CA LEU A 170 -27.80 -9.04 5.36
C LEU A 170 -27.50 -7.77 4.56
N ILE A 171 -26.80 -7.91 3.42
CA ILE A 171 -26.53 -6.79 2.51
C ILE A 171 -27.85 -6.23 1.95
N ASP A 172 -28.75 -7.09 1.46
CA ASP A 172 -30.06 -6.65 0.94
C ASP A 172 -30.89 -5.93 2.01
N GLU A 173 -30.87 -6.41 3.25
CA GLU A 173 -31.53 -5.73 4.38
C GLU A 173 -30.92 -4.36 4.66
N GLN A 174 -29.59 -4.24 4.64
CA GLN A 174 -28.91 -2.97 4.84
C GLN A 174 -29.28 -1.97 3.74
N VAL A 175 -29.24 -2.39 2.48
CA VAL A 175 -29.63 -1.56 1.33
C VAL A 175 -31.08 -1.07 1.47
N ARG A 176 -32.01 -1.96 1.83
CA ARG A 176 -33.41 -1.60 2.05
C ARG A 176 -33.60 -0.63 3.22
N LYS A 177 -32.88 -0.81 4.33
CA LYS A 177 -32.94 0.10 5.48
C LYS A 177 -32.45 1.50 5.12
N VAL A 178 -31.33 1.58 4.39
CA VAL A 178 -30.79 2.87 3.92
C VAL A 178 -31.75 3.55 2.95
N ALA A 179 -32.32 2.81 2.00
CA ALA A 179 -33.29 3.34 1.05
C ALA A 179 -34.56 3.89 1.75
N ARG A 180 -35.01 3.25 2.83
CA ARG A 180 -36.15 3.73 3.64
C ARG A 180 -35.82 4.93 4.51
N ALA A 181 -34.58 5.08 4.96
CA ALA A 181 -34.15 6.21 5.77
C ALA A 181 -33.91 7.48 4.93
N ALA A 182 -33.71 7.32 3.62
CA ALA A 182 -33.51 8.41 2.67
C ALA A 182 -34.80 8.89 1.98
N ALA A 183 -35.94 8.26 2.26
CA ALA A 183 -37.27 8.59 1.75
C ALA A 183 -38.10 9.28 2.83
#